data_AF-A0A6I9S599-F1
#
_entry.id   AF-A0A6I9S599-F1
#
_cell.length_a   1.000
_cell.length_b   1.000
_cell.length_c   1.000
_cell.angle_alpha   90.00
_cell.angle_beta   90.00
_cell.angle_gamma   90.00
#
_symmetry.space_group_name_H-M   'P 1'
#
loop_
_entity.id
_entity.type
_entity.pdbx_description
1 polymer ?
#
loop_
_entity_poly.entity_id
_entity_poly.type
_entity_poly.pdbx_seq_one_letter_code
_entity_poly.pdbx_strand_id
1 'polypeptide(L)'
;MGRWVKPEVYPLMAAMTLVTGMCVFQLTRNMILNPDVRINKTRRSTAILDNAEEGEMYSQHSFRKFLYRLRPSVLPSFDGLSTDSDK
;
A
#
# COMPACT_ATOMS: atom_id res chain seq x y z
N MET A 1 17.40 6.99 -24.99
CA MET A 1 17.71 7.88 -23.84
C MET A 1 18.99 7.51 -23.08
N GLY A 2 19.79 6.50 -23.46
CA GLY A 2 20.94 6.04 -22.65
C GLY A 2 22.30 6.71 -22.93
N ARG A 3 22.45 7.48 -24.01
CA ARG A 3 23.76 8.02 -24.43
C ARG A 3 24.13 9.37 -23.79
N TRP A 4 23.24 9.95 -22.99
CA TRP A 4 23.36 11.29 -22.39
C TRP A 4 23.16 11.31 -20.87
N VAL A 5 22.83 10.17 -20.24
CA VAL A 5 22.61 10.09 -18.79
C VAL A 5 23.91 9.65 -18.14
N LYS A 6 24.52 10.56 -17.37
CA LYS A 6 25.73 10.26 -16.60
C LYS A 6 25.42 9.20 -15.52
N PRO A 7 26.34 8.27 -15.23
CA PRO A 7 26.11 7.20 -14.26
C PRO A 7 25.70 7.69 -12.86
N GLU A 8 26.23 8.84 -12.46
CA GLU A 8 25.94 9.49 -11.18
C GLU A 8 24.48 9.94 -11.04
N VAL A 9 23.76 10.06 -12.16
CA VAL A 9 22.37 10.57 -12.19
C VAL A 9 21.35 9.43 -12.04
N TYR A 10 21.75 8.16 -12.24
CA TYR A 10 20.86 7.01 -12.03
C TYR A 10 20.26 6.91 -10.62
N PRO A 11 21.00 7.09 -9.51
CA PRO A 11 20.41 7.02 -8.18
C PRO A 11 19.38 8.14 -7.93
N LEU A 12 19.65 9.35 -8.45
CA LEU A 12 18.71 10.48 -8.35
C LEU A 12 17.43 10.22 -9.15
N MET A 13 17.58 9.73 -10.39
CA MET A 13 16.45 9.40 -11.26
C MET A 13 15.64 8.24 -10.68
N ALA A 14 16.29 7.23 -10.10
CA ALA A 14 15.62 6.13 -9.42
C ALA A 14 14.79 6.62 -8.23
N ALA A 15 15.32 7.52 -7.41
CA ALA A 15 14.56 8.11 -6.31
C ALA A 15 13.35 8.92 -6.81
N MET A 16 13.53 9.75 -7.83
CA MET A 16 12.45 10.57 -8.40
C MET A 16 11.35 9.72 -9.05
N THR A 17 11.72 8.67 -9.80
CA THR A 17 10.73 7.78 -10.43
C THR A 17 10.02 6.90 -9.41
N LEU A 18 10.70 6.47 -8.35
CA LEU A 18 10.07 5.77 -7.23
C LEU A 18 9.01 6.66 -6.58
N VAL A 19 9.38 7.89 -6.16
CA VAL A 19 8.45 8.80 -5.47
C VAL A 19 7.27 9.14 -6.38
N THR A 20 7.53 9.45 -7.65
CA THR A 20 6.47 9.74 -8.62
C THR A 20 5.56 8.52 -8.81
N GLY A 21 6.13 7.32 -8.95
CA GLY A 21 5.37 6.07 -9.03
C GLY A 21 4.54 5.80 -7.79
N MET A 22 5.07 6.11 -6.60
CA MET A 22 4.36 5.98 -5.33
C MET A 22 3.17 6.94 -5.25
N CYS A 23 3.34 8.20 -5.67
CA CYS A 23 2.23 9.15 -5.74
C CYS A 23 1.15 8.69 -6.73
N VAL A 24 1.53 8.26 -7.94
CA VAL A 24 0.59 7.75 -8.94
C VAL A 24 -0.15 6.51 -8.43
N PHE A 25 0.56 5.59 -7.75
CA PHE A 25 -0.04 4.40 -7.14
C PHE A 25 -1.06 4.78 -6.06
N GLN A 26 -0.71 5.74 -5.20
CA GLN A 26 -1.62 6.25 -4.16
C GLN A 26 -2.85 6.92 -4.77
N LEU A 27 -2.69 7.79 -5.77
CA LEU A 27 -3.82 8.41 -6.45
C LEU A 27 -4.70 7.40 -7.18
N THR A 28 -4.11 6.42 -7.87
CA THR A 28 -4.85 5.37 -8.58
C THR A 28 -5.67 4.54 -7.58
N ARG A 29 -5.08 4.19 -6.43
CA ARG A 29 -5.79 3.49 -5.36
C ARG A 29 -6.93 4.34 -4.80
N ASN A 30 -6.68 5.63 -4.54
CA ASN A 30 -7.67 6.58 -4.05
C ASN A 30 -8.83 6.76 -5.05
N MET A 31 -8.55 6.75 -6.34
CA MET A 31 -9.57 6.89 -7.38
C MET A 31 -10.48 5.66 -7.44
N ILE A 32 -9.91 4.46 -7.36
CA ILE A 32 -10.63 3.19 -7.61
C ILE A 32 -11.28 2.61 -6.36
N LEU A 33 -10.62 2.71 -5.20
CA LEU A 33 -11.03 2.03 -3.97
C LEU A 33 -11.68 2.95 -2.93
N ASN A 34 -11.72 4.27 -3.17
CA ASN A 34 -12.45 5.14 -2.25
C ASN A 34 -13.95 4.93 -2.40
N PRO A 35 -14.67 4.68 -1.29
CA PRO A 35 -16.13 4.55 -1.33
C PRO A 35 -16.83 5.84 -1.79
N ASP A 36 -16.16 6.99 -1.66
CA ASP A 36 -16.67 8.31 -2.04
C ASP A 36 -16.47 8.64 -3.53
N VAL A 37 -15.59 7.93 -4.25
CA VAL A 37 -15.25 8.22 -5.65
C VAL A 37 -15.78 7.12 -6.56
N ARG A 38 -16.90 7.40 -7.24
CA ARG A 38 -17.61 6.42 -8.09
C ARG A 38 -17.20 6.52 -9.56
N ILE A 39 -16.16 5.78 -9.96
CA ILE A 39 -15.74 5.69 -11.37
C ILE A 39 -16.71 4.80 -12.18
N ASN A 40 -17.20 3.71 -11.59
CA ASN A 40 -18.01 2.74 -12.32
C ASN A 40 -19.50 3.15 -12.35
N LYS A 41 -20.07 3.17 -13.57
CA LYS A 41 -21.47 3.55 -13.83
C LYS A 41 -22.46 2.39 -13.67
N THR A 42 -22.01 1.15 -13.41
CA THR A 42 -22.90 -0.02 -13.21
C THR A 42 -23.88 0.17 -12.05
N ARG A 43 -23.47 0.87 -10.98
CA ARG A 43 -24.32 1.14 -9.79
C ARG A 43 -25.11 2.46 -9.90
N ARG A 44 -25.68 2.80 -11.06
CA ARG A 44 -26.48 4.04 -11.22
C ARG A 44 -27.79 4.07 -10.42
N SER A 45 -28.29 2.93 -9.94
CA SER A 45 -29.55 2.82 -9.19
C SER A 45 -29.41 2.93 -7.68
N THR A 46 -28.21 2.84 -7.11
CA THR A 46 -27.99 2.87 -5.66
C THR A 46 -27.33 4.17 -5.23
N ALA A 47 -28.10 5.05 -4.60
CA ALA A 47 -27.61 6.33 -4.07
C ALA A 47 -26.88 6.21 -2.70
N ILE A 48 -26.42 5.00 -2.34
CA ILE A 48 -25.84 4.53 -1.04
C ILE A 48 -26.88 3.78 -0.17
N LEU A 49 -26.55 2.55 0.27
CA LEU A 49 -26.96 2.02 1.58
C LEU A 49 -26.08 0.83 2.04
N ASP A 50 -25.71 -0.09 1.13
CA ASP A 50 -24.81 -1.22 1.43
C ASP A 50 -23.48 -1.10 0.69
N ASN A 51 -22.49 -0.51 1.35
CA ASN A 51 -21.09 -0.45 0.90
C ASN A 51 -20.10 -1.03 1.92
N ALA A 52 -20.58 -1.94 2.77
CA ALA A 52 -19.75 -2.62 3.78
C ALA A 52 -18.58 -3.38 3.13
N GLU A 53 -18.83 -4.06 2.01
CA GLU A 53 -17.82 -4.85 1.30
C GLU A 53 -16.73 -3.95 0.66
N GLU A 54 -17.09 -2.86 -0.02
CA GLU A 54 -16.10 -1.91 -0.56
C GLU A 54 -15.32 -1.20 0.57
N GLY A 55 -16.00 -0.84 1.67
CA GLY A 55 -15.36 -0.26 2.86
C GLY A 55 -14.39 -1.23 3.56
N GLU A 56 -14.76 -2.52 3.64
CA GLU A 56 -13.88 -3.57 4.16
C GLU A 56 -12.65 -3.75 3.25
N MET A 57 -12.83 -3.73 1.93
CA MET A 57 -11.74 -3.83 0.97
C MET A 57 -10.81 -2.61 1.00
N TYR A 58 -11.36 -1.41 1.28
CA TYR A 58 -10.57 -0.20 1.47
C TYR A 58 -9.77 -0.23 2.79
N SER A 59 -10.39 -0.66 3.89
CA SER A 59 -9.78 -0.74 5.23
C SER A 59 -8.76 -1.88 5.34
N GLN A 60 -9.13 -3.07 4.87
CA GLN A 60 -8.33 -4.29 4.93
C GLN A 60 -7.68 -4.64 3.58
N HIS A 61 -6.85 -3.74 3.06
CA HIS A 61 -6.02 -4.04 1.90
C HIS A 61 -5.07 -5.23 2.13
N SER A 62 -4.69 -5.91 1.04
CA SER A 62 -3.89 -7.14 1.07
C SER A 62 -2.60 -7.04 1.86
N PHE A 63 -1.94 -5.88 1.83
CA PHE A 63 -0.72 -5.64 2.62
C PHE A 63 -1.00 -5.62 4.13
N ARG A 64 -2.10 -5.01 4.58
CA ARG A 64 -2.53 -5.09 5.99
C ARG A 64 -2.96 -6.50 6.39
N LYS A 65 -3.68 -7.22 5.52
CA LYS A 65 -4.02 -8.64 5.76
C LYS A 65 -2.77 -9.52 5.83
N PHE A 66 -1.76 -9.22 5.02
CA PHE A 66 -0.46 -9.88 5.07
C PHE A 66 0.23 -9.62 6.41
N LEU A 67 0.37 -8.34 6.82
CA LEU A 67 0.97 -7.96 8.11
C LEU A 67 0.25 -8.57 9.31
N TYR A 68 -1.08 -8.73 9.24
CA TYR A 68 -1.87 -9.33 10.31
C TYR A 68 -1.59 -10.84 10.51
N ARG A 69 -1.06 -11.54 9.50
CA ARG A 69 -0.66 -12.94 9.62
C ARG A 69 0.70 -13.10 10.28
N LEU A 70 1.53 -12.05 10.29
CA LEU A 70 2.77 -12.07 11.05
C LEU A 70 2.44 -11.94 12.53
N ARG A 71 3.15 -12.70 13.37
CA ARG A 71 3.03 -12.59 14.83
C ARG A 71 3.28 -11.12 15.19
N PRO A 72 2.37 -10.46 15.95
CA PRO A 72 2.62 -9.10 16.40
C PRO A 72 3.76 -9.13 17.41
N SER A 73 4.99 -9.00 16.91
CA SER A 73 6.16 -8.70 17.71
C SER A 73 6.49 -7.23 17.55
N VAL A 74 6.69 -6.57 18.68
CA VAL A 74 7.09 -5.16 18.72
C VAL A 74 8.49 -4.99 18.11
N LEU A 75 9.32 -6.03 18.17
CA LEU A 75 10.69 -6.08 17.67
C LEU A 75 11.06 -7.53 17.26
N PRO A 76 10.72 -7.98 16.03
CA PRO A 76 10.97 -9.35 15.59
C PRO A 76 12.47 -9.73 15.58
N SER A 77 13.37 -8.74 15.51
CA SER A 77 14.82 -8.95 15.61
C SER A 77 15.31 -9.34 17.01
N PHE A 78 14.50 -9.15 18.06
CA PHE A 78 14.86 -9.45 19.45
C PHE A 78 14.08 -10.64 20.05
N ASP A 79 13.14 -11.24 19.32
CA ASP A 79 12.31 -12.36 19.81
C ASP A 79 13.14 -13.58 20.24
N GLY A 80 14.31 -13.79 19.63
CA GLY A 80 15.24 -14.86 20.00
C GLY A 80 16.12 -14.55 21.22
N LEU A 81 16.27 -13.27 21.60
CA LEU A 81 17.13 -12.84 22.71
C LEU A 81 16.40 -12.96 24.06
N SER A 82 15.11 -12.64 24.11
CA SER A 82 14.33 -12.68 25.36
C SER A 82 14.01 -14.10 25.83
N THR A 83 13.91 -15.08 24.92
CA THR A 83 13.64 -16.48 25.31
C THR A 83 14.87 -17.21 25.87
N ASP A 84 16.07 -16.66 25.69
CA ASP A 84 17.33 -17.25 26.16
C ASP A 84 17.68 -16.81 27.60
N SER A 85 17.17 -15.65 28.04
CA SER A 85 17.40 -15.10 29.39
C SER A 85 16.56 -15.74 30.51
N ASP A 86 15.74 -16.74 30.19
CA ASP A 86 14.85 -17.47 31.13
C ASP A 86 15.36 -18.90 31.41
N LYS A 87 16.64 -19.18 31.13
CA LYS A 87 17.36 -20.43 31.46
C LYS A 87 18.51 -20.20 32.44
#